data_AF-A0AAP0C050-F1
#
_entry.id   AF-A0AAP0C050-F1
#
_cell.length_a   1.000
_cell.length_b   1.000
_cell.length_c   1.000
_cell.angle_alpha   90.00
_cell.angle_beta   90.00
_cell.angle_gamma   90.00
#
_symmetry.space_group_name_H-M   'P 1'
#
loop_
_entity.id
_entity.type
_entity.pdbx_description
1 polymer ?
#
loop_
_entity_poly.entity_id
_entity_poly.type
_entity_poly.pdbx_seq_one_letter_code
_entity_poly.pdbx_strand_id
1 'polypeptide(L)'
;MPSLVAEFLDQNYNWIPQKLLITFGEGMVEDILGLSRENIGGPDRLIWAHSEKSVMASSIIYSLESPRSTLIGEEIWKIKSQPRFLMMIWRAINDMLPTNYNMYQRRLRQNADCPRGCGQSETIEHIFGSCSFMARIKVILGKMNFHFSNDLLEDLLEELHINRKSIKIKLLASLIYRIWKARNQFVHSEQPLSPSSIVLNAILDASDGNWATHVNLDTSWLPPPLGWLKVNFDGSVHPNNYAGLGCTIRNHTGELLAASGARIQSRSVNMTELRSALHGTSLAKDYLDNLIGVIVEGDSDSAIAALNRILSGFYDGEVETKLASCLKDLPKVAISQIDRRANSAADYVANMACSSNFWWERGMPLTQALSFILSKDCSPL
;
A
#
# COMPACT_ATOMS: atom_id res chain seq x y z
N MET A 1 -47.66 -3.22 26.94
CA MET A 1 -47.35 -1.93 26.28
C MET A 1 -45.88 -1.62 26.53
N PRO A 2 -45.18 -0.96 25.61
CA PRO A 2 -43.83 -0.48 25.89
C PRO A 2 -43.87 0.50 27.07
N SER A 3 -43.01 0.29 28.07
CA SER A 3 -42.89 1.15 29.25
C SER A 3 -41.82 2.22 29.04
N LEU A 4 -42.11 3.42 29.50
CA LEU A 4 -41.16 4.53 29.56
C LEU A 4 -40.17 4.35 30.73
N VAL A 5 -38.96 4.91 30.61
CA VAL A 5 -37.95 4.85 31.69
C VAL A 5 -38.48 5.52 32.96
N ALA A 6 -39.21 6.63 32.82
CA ALA A 6 -39.85 7.38 33.90
C ALA A 6 -40.84 6.56 34.72
N GLU A 7 -41.41 5.48 34.17
CA GLU A 7 -42.31 4.59 34.92
C GLU A 7 -41.56 3.80 36.02
N PHE A 8 -40.25 3.65 35.86
CA PHE A 8 -39.34 2.98 36.80
C PHE A 8 -38.60 3.96 37.70
N LEU A 9 -38.94 5.25 37.64
CA LEU A 9 -38.32 6.31 38.44
C LEU A 9 -39.28 6.87 39.49
N ASP A 10 -38.74 7.26 40.64
CA ASP A 10 -39.45 8.04 41.66
C ASP A 10 -39.47 9.54 41.32
N GLN A 11 -40.10 10.34 42.18
CA GLN A 11 -40.21 11.80 42.01
C GLN A 11 -38.87 12.54 42.10
N ASN A 12 -37.86 11.92 42.71
CA ASN A 12 -36.50 12.46 42.80
C ASN A 12 -35.63 11.97 41.65
N TYR A 13 -36.24 11.34 40.64
CA TYR A 13 -35.55 10.59 39.61
C TYR A 13 -34.60 9.60 40.25
N ASN A 14 -35.05 8.63 41.05
CA ASN A 14 -34.28 7.44 41.46
C ASN A 14 -34.96 6.16 40.97
N TRP A 15 -34.17 5.15 40.65
CA TRP A 15 -34.70 3.84 40.25
C TRP A 15 -35.60 3.26 41.34
N ILE A 16 -36.75 2.71 40.96
CA ILE A 16 -37.66 1.97 41.83
C ILE A 16 -37.31 0.48 41.70
N PRO A 17 -36.50 -0.11 42.62
CA PRO A 17 -35.92 -1.43 42.41
C PRO A 17 -36.98 -2.53 42.31
N GLN A 18 -38.07 -2.39 43.07
CA GLN A 18 -39.18 -3.34 43.07
C GLN A 18 -39.89 -3.42 41.70
N LYS A 19 -40.10 -2.28 41.02
CA LYS A 19 -40.68 -2.26 39.68
C LYS A 19 -39.72 -2.87 38.67
N LEU A 20 -38.43 -2.52 38.75
CA LEU A 20 -37.41 -3.10 37.88
C LEU A 20 -37.32 -4.62 38.04
N LEU A 21 -37.38 -5.12 39.28
CA LEU A 21 -37.34 -6.55 39.58
C LEU A 21 -38.51 -7.32 38.98
N ILE A 22 -39.72 -6.77 39.09
CA ILE A 22 -40.92 -7.38 38.52
C ILE A 22 -40.86 -7.42 36.99
N THR A 23 -40.29 -6.39 36.37
CA THR A 23 -40.29 -6.27 34.89
C THR A 23 -39.11 -6.98 34.21
N PHE A 24 -37.92 -6.95 34.81
CA PHE A 24 -36.68 -7.38 34.17
C PHE A 24 -36.01 -8.59 34.86
N GLY A 25 -36.46 -8.98 36.06
CA GLY A 25 -35.88 -10.07 36.85
C GLY A 25 -34.55 -9.72 37.52
N GLU A 26 -34.10 -10.57 38.45
CA GLU A 26 -32.92 -10.30 39.30
C GLU A 26 -31.64 -10.00 38.51
N GLY A 27 -31.39 -10.75 37.42
CA GLY A 27 -30.14 -10.66 36.68
C GLY A 27 -29.89 -9.34 35.95
N MET A 28 -30.94 -8.62 35.51
CA MET A 28 -30.79 -7.33 34.81
C MET A 28 -30.89 -6.12 35.75
N VAL A 29 -31.45 -6.29 36.95
CA VAL A 29 -31.67 -5.17 37.88
C VAL A 29 -30.34 -4.59 38.37
N GLU A 30 -29.35 -5.44 38.66
CA GLU A 30 -28.03 -4.97 39.11
C GLU A 30 -27.37 -4.05 38.08
N ASP A 31 -27.41 -4.45 36.81
CA ASP A 31 -26.87 -3.64 35.71
C ASP A 31 -27.60 -2.30 35.56
N ILE A 32 -28.94 -2.32 35.64
CA ILE A 32 -29.77 -1.10 35.51
C ILE A 32 -29.51 -0.13 36.67
N LEU A 33 -29.39 -0.64 37.90
CA LEU A 33 -29.10 0.17 39.08
C LEU A 33 -27.70 0.81 39.02
N GLY A 34 -26.76 0.19 38.29
CA GLY A 34 -25.40 0.70 38.08
C GLY A 34 -25.28 1.81 37.03
N LEU A 35 -26.33 2.11 36.26
CA LEU A 35 -26.29 3.17 35.25
C LEU A 35 -26.23 4.57 35.88
N SER A 36 -25.21 5.35 35.52
CA SER A 36 -25.12 6.77 35.88
C SER A 36 -26.19 7.59 35.16
N ARG A 37 -26.77 8.57 35.86
CA ARG A 37 -27.90 9.40 35.36
C ARG A 37 -27.58 10.88 35.33
N GLU A 38 -26.33 11.22 35.03
CA GLU A 38 -25.81 12.60 35.05
C GLU A 38 -26.39 13.54 33.96
N ASN A 39 -27.30 13.09 33.08
CA ASN A 39 -27.84 13.88 31.95
C ASN A 39 -29.38 13.82 31.82
N ILE A 40 -30.13 14.14 32.88
CA ILE A 40 -31.62 14.16 32.87
C ILE A 40 -32.18 15.50 32.33
N GLY A 41 -31.80 15.89 31.11
CA GLY A 41 -32.21 17.16 30.51
C GLY A 41 -33.38 17.09 29.52
N GLY A 42 -33.82 15.89 29.12
CA GLY A 42 -34.76 15.69 28.02
C GLY A 42 -36.08 15.00 28.43
N PRO A 43 -37.18 15.22 27.68
CA PRO A 43 -38.42 14.47 27.89
C PRO A 43 -38.22 12.99 27.57
N ASP A 44 -38.77 12.11 28.41
CA ASP A 44 -38.75 10.66 28.19
C ASP A 44 -39.61 10.27 26.97
N ARG A 45 -39.08 9.41 26.10
CA ARG A 45 -39.68 9.06 24.82
C ARG A 45 -39.41 7.61 24.47
N LEU A 46 -40.44 6.92 23.97
CA LEU A 46 -40.27 5.62 23.34
C LEU A 46 -39.63 5.81 21.96
N ILE A 47 -38.41 5.33 21.80
CA ILE A 47 -37.74 5.28 20.50
C ILE A 47 -37.90 3.86 19.96
N TRP A 48 -38.96 3.63 19.18
CA TRP A 48 -39.10 2.40 18.43
C TRP A 48 -38.53 2.60 17.05
N ALA A 49 -37.39 1.98 16.79
CA ALA A 49 -36.74 2.12 15.51
C ALA A 49 -37.04 0.88 14.66
N HIS A 50 -37.95 1.06 13.69
CA HIS A 50 -38.32 0.01 12.75
C HIS A 50 -37.10 -0.37 11.89
N SER A 51 -36.76 -1.65 11.87
CA SER A 51 -35.76 -2.20 10.95
C SER A 51 -36.35 -3.39 10.22
N GLU A 52 -36.26 -3.39 8.89
CA GLU A 52 -36.62 -4.54 8.05
C GLU A 52 -35.59 -5.69 8.17
N LYS A 53 -34.50 -5.48 8.91
CA LYS A 53 -33.42 -6.45 9.13
C LYS A 53 -33.24 -6.71 10.63
N SER A 54 -32.71 -7.88 10.98
CA SER A 54 -32.32 -8.19 12.36
C SER A 54 -31.09 -7.36 12.77
N VAL A 55 -31.32 -6.14 13.25
CA VAL A 55 -30.28 -5.19 13.68
C VAL A 55 -30.41 -4.97 15.20
N MET A 56 -29.28 -4.89 15.91
CA MET A 56 -29.28 -4.61 17.35
C MET A 56 -29.82 -3.21 17.64
N ALA A 57 -30.58 -3.06 18.74
CA ALA A 57 -31.14 -1.77 19.16
C ALA A 57 -30.07 -0.67 19.30
N SER A 58 -28.87 -1.02 19.81
CA SER A 58 -27.73 -0.10 19.92
C SER A 58 -27.26 0.44 18.57
N SER A 59 -27.23 -0.39 17.52
CA SER A 59 -26.88 0.03 16.17
C SER A 59 -27.92 1.00 15.60
N ILE A 60 -29.19 0.83 15.94
CA ILE A 60 -30.25 1.71 15.43
C ILE A 60 -30.23 3.06 16.16
N ILE A 61 -30.04 3.07 17.49
CA ILE A 61 -29.84 4.30 18.26
C ILE A 61 -28.64 5.07 17.71
N TYR A 62 -27.51 4.40 17.49
CA TYR A 62 -26.34 5.01 16.87
C TYR A 62 -26.65 5.61 15.49
N SER A 63 -27.44 4.91 14.68
CA SER A 63 -27.84 5.36 13.34
C SER A 63 -28.72 6.61 13.39
N LEU A 64 -29.56 6.75 14.42
CA LEU A 64 -30.43 7.90 14.66
C LEU A 64 -29.65 9.11 15.19
N GLU A 65 -28.66 8.88 16.04
CA GLU A 65 -27.82 9.94 16.61
C GLU A 65 -26.75 10.45 15.64
N SER A 66 -26.31 9.61 14.69
CA SER A 66 -25.24 9.93 13.73
C SER A 66 -25.62 9.60 12.28
N PRO A 67 -26.73 10.13 11.73
CA PRO A 67 -27.27 9.73 10.43
C PRO A 67 -26.29 9.95 9.26
N ARG A 68 -25.45 10.99 9.32
CA ARG A 68 -24.43 11.27 8.31
C ARG A 68 -23.33 10.21 8.28
N SER A 69 -22.92 9.69 9.44
CA SER A 69 -21.95 8.59 9.51
C SER A 69 -22.52 7.30 8.93
N THR A 70 -23.80 7.00 9.23
CA THR A 70 -24.49 5.82 8.74
C THR A 70 -24.55 5.78 7.21
N LEU A 71 -24.94 6.91 6.58
CA LEU A 71 -25.01 7.04 5.12
C LEU A 71 -23.65 6.85 4.44
N ILE A 72 -22.61 7.53 4.95
CA ILE A 72 -21.26 7.38 4.41
C ILE A 72 -20.76 5.94 4.61
N GLY A 73 -21.08 5.34 5.77
CA GLY A 73 -20.76 3.96 6.07
C GLY A 73 -21.32 2.97 5.06
N GLU A 74 -22.59 3.10 4.68
CA GLU A 74 -23.23 2.25 3.66
C GLU A 74 -22.59 2.40 2.27
N GLU A 75 -22.20 3.61 1.88
CA GLU A 75 -21.57 3.87 0.58
C GLU A 75 -20.16 3.25 0.47
N ILE A 76 -19.37 3.28 1.54
CA ILE A 76 -18.00 2.72 1.55
C ILE A 76 -18.01 1.22 1.23
N TRP A 77 -18.99 0.48 1.74
CA TRP A 77 -19.12 -0.95 1.45
C TRP A 77 -19.41 -1.27 -0.02
N LYS A 78 -19.79 -0.27 -0.83
CA LYS A 78 -20.01 -0.42 -2.28
C LYS A 78 -18.73 -0.31 -3.11
N ILE A 79 -17.61 0.07 -2.51
CA ILE A 79 -16.30 0.10 -3.17
C ILE A 79 -15.84 -1.34 -3.42
N LYS A 80 -15.49 -1.68 -4.66
CA LYS A 80 -14.92 -2.99 -5.01
C LYS A 80 -13.44 -3.06 -4.58
N SER A 81 -13.19 -3.25 -3.29
CA SER A 81 -11.86 -3.37 -2.69
C SER A 81 -11.85 -4.44 -1.59
N GLN A 82 -10.68 -4.70 -0.98
CA GLN A 82 -10.54 -5.71 0.06
C GLN A 82 -11.35 -5.30 1.31
N PRO A 83 -12.18 -6.20 1.90
CA PRO A 83 -13.05 -5.84 3.04
C PRO A 83 -12.31 -5.25 4.24
N ARG A 84 -11.06 -5.68 4.47
CA ARG A 84 -10.20 -5.14 5.54
C ARG A 84 -9.83 -3.67 5.35
N PHE A 85 -9.77 -3.18 4.10
CA PHE A 85 -9.52 -1.77 3.81
C PHE A 85 -10.77 -0.95 4.12
N LEU A 86 -11.94 -1.44 3.66
CA LEU A 86 -13.23 -0.79 3.90
C LEU A 86 -13.54 -0.67 5.40
N MET A 87 -13.27 -1.74 6.16
CA MET A 87 -13.40 -1.72 7.62
C MET A 87 -12.49 -0.66 8.26
N MET A 88 -11.26 -0.48 7.77
CA MET A 88 -10.34 0.53 8.28
C MET A 88 -10.84 1.95 8.00
N ILE A 89 -11.31 2.20 6.78
CA ILE A 89 -11.83 3.50 6.34
C ILE A 89 -13.10 3.85 7.14
N TRP A 90 -14.00 2.89 7.32
CA TRP A 90 -15.18 3.07 8.16
C TRP A 90 -14.80 3.46 9.60
N ARG A 91 -13.79 2.81 10.19
CA ARG A 91 -13.28 3.21 11.51
C ARG A 91 -12.64 4.60 11.50
N ALA A 92 -11.95 4.97 10.43
CA ALA A 92 -11.34 6.29 10.30
C ALA A 92 -12.40 7.41 10.28
N ILE A 93 -13.46 7.24 9.50
CA ILE A 93 -14.54 8.24 9.39
C ILE A 93 -15.30 8.43 10.70
N ASN A 94 -15.34 7.38 11.52
CA ASN A 94 -15.98 7.40 12.83
C ASN A 94 -15.04 7.81 13.97
N ASP A 95 -13.82 8.27 13.65
CA ASP A 95 -12.77 8.59 14.61
C ASP A 95 -12.53 7.46 15.64
N MET A 96 -12.65 6.21 15.18
CA MET A 96 -12.51 5.00 16.01
C MET A 96 -11.10 4.41 15.97
N LEU A 97 -10.20 4.98 15.18
CA LEU A 97 -8.82 4.51 15.13
C LEU A 97 -8.10 4.85 16.45
N PRO A 98 -7.27 3.94 16.99
CA PRO A 98 -6.47 4.21 18.19
C PRO A 98 -5.26 5.09 17.83
N THR A 99 -5.54 6.30 17.37
CA THR A 99 -4.55 7.38 17.26
C THR A 99 -4.08 7.78 18.65
N ASN A 100 -2.88 8.35 18.78
CA ASN A 100 -2.41 8.81 20.09
C ASN A 100 -3.31 9.91 20.65
N TYR A 101 -3.91 10.76 19.79
CA TYR A 101 -4.92 11.71 20.22
C TYR A 101 -6.15 11.02 20.84
N ASN A 102 -6.72 10.01 20.18
CA ASN A 102 -7.89 9.31 20.69
C ASN A 102 -7.60 8.51 21.96
N MET A 103 -6.41 7.91 22.06
CA MET A 103 -5.97 7.23 23.27
C MET A 103 -5.73 8.21 24.42
N TYR A 104 -5.18 9.40 24.14
CA TYR A 104 -5.02 10.46 25.13
C TYR A 104 -6.38 10.96 25.66
N GLN A 105 -7.34 11.23 24.78
CA GLN A 105 -8.71 11.63 25.17
C GLN A 105 -9.39 10.60 26.07
N ARG A 106 -9.13 9.31 25.84
CA ARG A 106 -9.63 8.19 26.65
C ARG A 106 -8.77 7.88 27.88
N ARG A 107 -7.75 8.70 28.18
CA ARG A 107 -6.81 8.51 29.31
C ARG A 107 -6.04 7.18 29.27
N LEU A 108 -5.87 6.61 28.07
CA LEU A 108 -5.10 5.39 27.82
C LEU A 108 -3.63 5.69 27.47
N ARG A 109 -3.28 6.96 27.24
CA ARG A 109 -1.92 7.41 26.90
C ARG A 109 -1.61 8.76 27.55
N GLN A 110 -0.34 9.04 27.81
CA GLN A 110 0.11 10.27 28.48
C GLN A 110 0.16 11.50 27.56
N ASN A 111 0.41 11.30 26.26
CA ASN A 111 0.45 12.36 25.27
C ASN A 111 -0.21 11.95 23.95
N ALA A 112 -0.55 12.96 23.16
CA ALA A 112 -1.13 12.82 21.83
C ALA A 112 -0.09 12.84 20.70
N ASP A 113 1.20 12.97 21.01
CA ASP A 113 2.25 13.24 20.03
C ASP A 113 2.37 12.16 18.96
N CYS A 114 2.66 12.59 17.72
CA CYS A 114 2.97 11.70 16.62
C CYS A 114 4.15 10.79 16.96
N PRO A 115 4.00 9.46 16.85
CA PRO A 115 5.05 8.52 17.23
C PRO A 115 6.30 8.69 16.34
N ARG A 116 6.13 9.24 15.13
CA ARG A 116 7.22 9.53 14.20
C ARG A 116 8.03 10.79 14.55
N GLY A 117 7.72 11.47 15.66
CA GLY A 117 8.51 12.60 16.17
C GLY A 117 8.42 13.86 15.32
N CYS A 118 7.31 14.09 14.62
CA CYS A 118 7.15 15.29 13.78
C CYS A 118 6.67 16.55 14.54
N GLY A 119 6.48 16.46 15.87
CA GLY A 119 6.12 17.60 16.71
C GLY A 119 4.66 18.06 16.61
N GLN A 120 3.75 17.20 16.14
CA GLN A 120 2.30 17.45 16.06
C GLN A 120 1.53 16.33 16.78
N SER A 121 0.31 16.64 17.23
CA SER A 121 -0.62 15.63 17.74
C SER A 121 -1.06 14.66 16.63
N GLU A 122 -1.11 13.38 16.95
CA GLU A 122 -1.51 12.33 16.02
C GLU A 122 -3.03 12.21 15.94
N THR A 123 -3.65 12.99 15.05
CA THR A 123 -5.05 12.82 14.63
C THR A 123 -5.14 12.04 13.31
N ILE A 124 -6.36 11.76 12.84
CA ILE A 124 -6.58 11.09 11.55
C ILE A 124 -6.12 11.97 10.39
N GLU A 125 -6.49 13.25 10.42
CA GLU A 125 -6.10 14.28 9.45
C GLU A 125 -4.58 14.46 9.43
N HIS A 126 -3.94 14.31 10.60
CA HIS A 126 -2.49 14.29 10.69
C HIS A 126 -1.89 13.09 9.97
N ILE A 127 -2.32 11.87 10.32
CA ILE A 127 -1.76 10.62 9.76
C ILE A 127 -1.91 10.57 8.24
N PHE A 128 -3.09 10.90 7.73
CA PHE A 128 -3.43 10.80 6.30
C PHE A 128 -3.19 12.08 5.52
N GLY A 129 -2.72 13.13 6.18
CA GLY A 129 -2.54 14.42 5.54
C GLY A 129 -1.29 15.20 5.91
N SER A 130 -1.28 15.83 7.08
CA SER A 130 -0.27 16.82 7.45
C SER A 130 1.04 16.25 8.02
N CYS A 131 1.13 14.94 8.21
CA CYS A 131 2.35 14.31 8.72
C CYS A 131 3.54 14.44 7.77
N SER A 132 4.74 14.71 8.31
CA SER A 132 5.99 14.75 7.53
C SER A 132 6.35 13.42 6.86
N PHE A 133 5.82 12.31 7.37
CA PHE A 133 5.90 11.01 6.71
C PHE A 133 4.95 10.93 5.51
N MET A 134 3.73 11.45 5.65
CA MET A 134 2.75 11.51 4.56
C MET A 134 3.24 12.41 3.43
N ALA A 135 3.94 13.52 3.73
CA ALA A 135 4.55 14.37 2.72
C ALA A 135 5.50 13.59 1.78
N ARG A 136 6.30 12.64 2.32
CA ARG A 136 7.18 11.78 1.50
C ARG A 136 6.38 10.83 0.60
N ILE A 137 5.26 10.32 1.09
CA ILE A 137 4.34 9.49 0.29
C ILE A 137 3.72 10.32 -0.84
N LYS A 138 3.28 11.55 -0.57
CA LYS A 138 2.75 12.46 -1.60
C LYS A 138 3.75 12.78 -2.69
N VAL A 139 5.03 13.02 -2.33
CA VAL A 139 6.11 13.21 -3.31
C VAL A 139 6.22 12.02 -4.26
N ILE A 140 6.20 10.78 -3.72
CA ILE A 140 6.26 9.58 -4.56
C ILE A 140 5.03 9.49 -5.45
N LEU A 141 3.82 9.62 -4.89
CA LEU A 141 2.56 9.58 -5.64
C LEU A 141 2.52 10.62 -6.76
N GLY A 142 3.00 11.85 -6.51
CA GLY A 142 3.10 12.89 -7.53
C GLY A 142 4.01 12.51 -8.70
N LYS A 143 5.13 11.83 -8.43
CA LYS A 143 6.00 11.26 -9.48
C LYS A 143 5.30 10.17 -10.31
N MET A 144 4.30 9.51 -9.72
CA MET A 144 3.44 8.52 -10.40
C MET A 144 2.21 9.16 -11.07
N ASN A 145 2.18 10.49 -11.16
CA ASN A 145 1.07 11.30 -11.65
C ASN A 145 -0.23 11.16 -10.84
N PHE A 146 -0.13 10.71 -9.58
CA PHE A 146 -1.24 10.71 -8.63
C PHE A 146 -1.15 11.93 -7.72
N HIS A 147 -2.07 12.86 -7.91
CA HIS A 147 -2.18 14.08 -7.11
C HIS A 147 -3.41 13.97 -6.20
N PHE A 148 -3.17 14.21 -4.92
CA PHE A 148 -4.13 14.09 -3.83
C PHE A 148 -4.12 15.39 -3.02
N SER A 149 -5.22 15.70 -2.36
CA SER A 149 -5.35 16.91 -1.56
C SER A 149 -4.54 16.80 -0.26
N ASN A 150 -4.84 17.69 0.69
CA ASN A 150 -4.18 17.62 1.98
C ASN A 150 -4.60 16.40 2.80
N ASP A 151 -5.79 15.84 2.61
CA ASP A 151 -6.27 14.68 3.36
C ASP A 151 -6.76 13.57 2.41
N LEU A 152 -6.09 12.40 2.45
CA LEU A 152 -6.50 11.25 1.64
C LEU A 152 -7.90 10.74 1.98
N LEU A 153 -8.37 10.93 3.22
CA LEU A 153 -9.70 10.51 3.62
C LEU A 153 -10.76 11.39 2.96
N GLU A 154 -10.53 12.70 2.88
CA GLU A 154 -11.38 13.63 2.13
C GLU A 154 -11.38 13.28 0.63
N ASP A 155 -10.21 13.04 0.04
CA ASP A 155 -10.11 12.61 -1.37
C ASP A 155 -10.90 11.33 -1.66
N LEU A 156 -10.91 10.39 -0.71
CA LEU A 156 -11.66 9.14 -0.83
C LEU A 156 -13.16 9.40 -0.80
N LEU A 157 -13.63 10.27 0.10
CA LEU A 157 -15.04 10.63 0.21
C LEU A 157 -15.53 11.39 -1.03
N GLU A 158 -14.71 12.30 -1.57
CA GLU A 158 -15.01 12.98 -2.84
C GLU A 158 -15.09 11.99 -4.01
N GLU A 159 -14.09 11.10 -4.14
CA GLU A 159 -14.06 10.11 -5.21
C GLU A 159 -15.20 9.09 -5.09
N LEU A 160 -15.66 8.78 -3.87
CA LEU A 160 -16.81 7.91 -3.61
C LEU A 160 -18.09 8.46 -4.24
N HIS A 161 -18.26 9.78 -4.23
CA HIS A 161 -19.39 10.46 -4.87
C HIS A 161 -19.25 10.53 -6.40
N ILE A 162 -18.02 10.53 -6.93
CA ILE A 162 -17.74 10.65 -8.36
C ILE A 162 -17.79 9.28 -9.05
N ASN A 163 -16.94 8.34 -8.64
CA ASN A 163 -16.78 7.04 -9.28
C ASN A 163 -16.25 5.96 -8.34
N ARG A 164 -17.19 5.24 -7.69
CA ARG A 164 -16.90 4.09 -6.81
C ARG A 164 -16.21 2.87 -7.46
N LYS A 165 -16.06 2.87 -8.79
CA LYS A 165 -15.40 1.80 -9.55
C LYS A 165 -14.02 2.20 -10.07
N SER A 166 -13.58 3.44 -9.86
CA SER A 166 -12.32 3.94 -10.41
C SER A 166 -11.11 3.22 -9.79
N ILE A 167 -10.00 3.19 -10.52
CA ILE A 167 -8.73 2.75 -9.94
C ILE A 167 -8.28 3.71 -8.82
N LYS A 168 -8.64 5.00 -8.94
CA LYS A 168 -8.31 6.03 -7.96
C LYS A 168 -8.93 5.74 -6.59
N ILE A 169 -10.21 5.36 -6.51
CA ILE A 169 -10.83 5.02 -5.22
C ILE A 169 -10.24 3.76 -4.60
N LYS A 170 -9.89 2.76 -5.42
CA LYS A 170 -9.20 1.56 -4.95
C LYS A 170 -7.80 1.88 -4.42
N LEU A 171 -7.07 2.78 -5.09
CA LEU A 171 -5.76 3.25 -4.68
C LEU A 171 -5.84 4.03 -3.36
N LEU A 172 -6.77 4.96 -3.23
CA LEU A 172 -7.03 5.70 -1.98
C LEU A 172 -7.34 4.75 -0.81
N ALA A 173 -8.25 3.80 -1.03
CA ALA A 173 -8.60 2.82 -0.01
C ALA A 173 -7.40 1.98 0.45
N SER A 174 -6.57 1.56 -0.51
CA SER A 174 -5.37 0.77 -0.24
C SER A 174 -4.28 1.60 0.45
N LEU A 175 -4.08 2.86 0.05
CA LEU A 175 -3.14 3.80 0.67
C LEU A 175 -3.47 4.04 2.13
N ILE A 176 -4.72 4.41 2.45
CA ILE A 176 -5.18 4.65 3.82
C ILE A 176 -4.88 3.43 4.70
N TYR A 177 -5.23 2.23 4.24
CA TYR A 177 -4.93 1.01 4.97
C TYR A 177 -3.42 0.77 5.16
N ARG A 178 -2.62 0.91 4.09
CA ARG A 178 -1.17 0.64 4.12
C ARG A 178 -0.43 1.66 4.99
N ILE A 179 -0.83 2.93 4.98
CA ILE A 179 -0.28 3.99 5.84
C ILE A 179 -0.57 3.68 7.31
N TRP A 180 -1.82 3.35 7.63
CA TRP A 180 -2.19 2.97 9.00
C TRP A 180 -1.42 1.73 9.48
N LYS A 181 -1.32 0.70 8.61
CA LYS A 181 -0.53 -0.50 8.90
C LYS A 181 0.94 -0.17 9.15
N ALA A 182 1.54 0.69 8.33
CA ALA A 182 2.93 1.12 8.48
C ALA A 182 3.16 1.94 9.76
N ARG A 183 2.17 2.75 10.17
CA ARG A 183 2.19 3.44 11.47
C ARG A 183 2.16 2.43 12.60
N ASN A 184 1.25 1.45 12.57
CA ASN A 184 1.17 0.44 13.64
C ASN A 184 2.43 -0.42 13.73
N GLN A 185 3.00 -0.79 12.58
CA GLN A 185 4.27 -1.48 12.55
C GLN A 185 5.39 -0.62 13.15
N PHE A 186 5.43 0.68 12.86
CA PHE A 186 6.40 1.58 13.49
C PHE A 186 6.25 1.68 15.02
N VAL A 187 5.01 1.61 15.53
CA VAL A 187 4.74 1.69 16.98
C VAL A 187 5.05 0.37 17.70
N HIS A 188 4.80 -0.77 17.06
CA HIS A 188 4.88 -2.10 17.69
C HIS A 188 6.05 -2.96 17.21
N SER A 189 6.82 -2.51 16.23
CA SER A 189 7.94 -3.24 15.64
C SER A 189 9.08 -2.28 15.34
N GLU A 190 10.33 -2.73 15.51
CA GLU A 190 11.52 -1.89 15.27
C GLU A 190 11.88 -1.73 13.78
N GLN A 191 11.03 -2.19 12.86
CA GLN A 191 11.30 -2.20 11.42
C GLN A 191 10.36 -1.24 10.67
N PRO A 192 10.78 0.01 10.39
CA PRO A 192 9.97 0.99 9.67
C PRO A 192 9.81 0.62 8.19
N LEU A 193 8.58 0.64 7.67
CA LEU A 193 8.34 0.50 6.24
C LEU A 193 8.71 1.79 5.49
N SER A 194 9.40 1.64 4.35
CA SER A 194 9.74 2.77 3.48
C SER A 194 8.49 3.33 2.78
N PRO A 195 8.40 4.66 2.54
CA PRO A 195 7.30 5.26 1.78
C PRO A 195 7.06 4.61 0.41
N SER A 196 8.14 4.28 -0.32
CA SER A 196 8.04 3.60 -1.62
C SER A 196 7.41 2.22 -1.51
N SER A 197 7.78 1.45 -0.49
CA SER A 197 7.14 0.15 -0.22
C SER A 197 5.66 0.29 0.06
N ILE A 198 5.23 1.33 0.78
CA ILE A 198 3.81 1.58 1.09
C ILE A 198 3.04 1.89 -0.19
N VAL A 199 3.54 2.82 -1.01
CA VAL A 199 2.89 3.26 -2.25
C VAL A 199 2.77 2.08 -3.22
N LEU A 200 3.86 1.36 -3.48
CA LEU A 200 3.85 0.27 -4.44
C LEU A 200 2.92 -0.87 -4.01
N ASN A 201 2.93 -1.21 -2.72
CA ASN A 201 1.99 -2.18 -2.18
C ASN A 201 0.53 -1.74 -2.30
N ALA A 202 0.23 -0.44 -2.10
CA ALA A 202 -1.11 0.09 -2.26
C ALA A 202 -1.56 0.03 -3.73
N ILE A 203 -0.65 0.25 -4.67
CA ILE A 203 -0.91 0.13 -6.11
C ILE A 203 -1.19 -1.33 -6.49
N LEU A 204 -0.36 -2.26 -6.02
CA LEU A 204 -0.57 -3.69 -6.25
C LEU A 204 -1.92 -4.18 -5.70
N ASP A 205 -2.30 -3.68 -4.52
CA ASP A 205 -3.62 -3.96 -3.95
C ASP A 205 -4.76 -3.38 -4.79
N ALA A 206 -4.60 -2.17 -5.31
CA ALA A 206 -5.62 -1.47 -6.09
C ALA A 206 -5.80 -2.08 -7.49
N SER A 207 -4.72 -2.60 -8.06
CA SER A 207 -4.68 -3.22 -9.39
C SER A 207 -5.02 -4.71 -9.38
N ASP A 208 -5.48 -5.25 -8.25
CA ASP A 208 -5.74 -6.69 -8.06
C ASP A 208 -4.52 -7.56 -8.43
N GLY A 209 -3.29 -7.04 -8.23
CA GLY A 209 -2.02 -7.71 -8.57
C GLY A 209 -1.53 -7.51 -10.01
N ASN A 210 -2.36 -6.95 -10.91
CA ASN A 210 -1.96 -6.66 -12.29
C ASN A 210 -1.39 -5.24 -12.40
N TRP A 211 -0.11 -5.08 -12.09
CA TRP A 211 0.57 -3.76 -12.14
C TRP A 211 0.61 -3.17 -13.57
N ALA A 212 0.52 -4.01 -14.60
CA ALA A 212 1.02 -3.76 -15.95
C ALA A 212 0.24 -2.75 -16.83
N THR A 213 -0.83 -2.12 -16.35
CA THR A 213 -1.70 -1.33 -17.26
C THR A 213 -1.87 0.16 -16.96
N HIS A 214 -1.46 0.70 -15.80
CA HIS A 214 -1.98 2.02 -15.40
C HIS A 214 -1.04 3.01 -14.70
N VAL A 215 0.29 2.83 -14.69
CA VAL A 215 1.17 3.88 -14.14
C VAL A 215 2.28 4.25 -15.12
N ASN A 216 2.12 5.39 -15.77
CA ASN A 216 3.17 6.04 -16.54
C ASN A 216 4.08 6.79 -15.54
N LEU A 217 5.13 6.11 -15.08
CA LEU A 217 6.12 6.66 -14.16
C LEU A 217 7.15 7.46 -14.97
N ASP A 218 6.92 8.76 -15.11
CA ASP A 218 7.84 9.60 -15.86
C ASP A 218 9.17 9.76 -15.12
N THR A 219 10.22 9.18 -15.72
CA THR A 219 11.65 9.55 -15.68
C THR A 219 12.57 9.07 -14.56
N SER A 220 12.11 8.49 -13.45
CA SER A 220 13.02 8.02 -12.37
C SER A 220 12.72 6.61 -11.87
N TRP A 221 13.77 5.83 -11.63
CA TRP A 221 13.66 4.47 -11.10
C TRP A 221 13.13 4.47 -9.66
N LEU A 222 12.26 3.51 -9.34
CA LEU A 222 11.69 3.32 -8.00
C LEU A 222 12.07 1.95 -7.41
N PRO A 223 12.32 1.88 -6.10
CA PRO A 223 12.68 0.62 -5.44
C PRO A 223 11.48 -0.33 -5.34
N PRO A 224 11.71 -1.66 -5.35
CA PRO A 224 10.66 -2.65 -5.15
C PRO A 224 10.10 -2.62 -3.72
N PRO A 225 8.98 -3.32 -3.44
CA PRO A 225 8.45 -3.44 -2.07
C PRO A 225 9.39 -4.23 -1.16
N LEU A 226 9.25 -4.05 0.16
CA LEU A 226 9.87 -4.94 1.13
C LEU A 226 9.54 -6.42 0.83
N GLY A 227 10.57 -7.27 0.87
CA GLY A 227 10.46 -8.68 0.51
C GLY A 227 10.50 -8.93 -1.00
N TRP A 228 10.74 -7.92 -1.83
CA TRP A 228 10.92 -8.09 -3.26
C TRP A 228 12.30 -7.63 -3.72
N LEU A 229 12.80 -8.33 -4.74
CA LEU A 229 13.99 -7.97 -5.50
C LEU A 229 13.58 -7.35 -6.83
N LYS A 230 14.39 -6.45 -7.36
CA LYS A 230 14.18 -5.88 -8.69
C LYS A 230 15.39 -6.11 -9.57
N VAL A 231 15.14 -6.66 -10.75
CA VAL A 231 16.11 -6.97 -11.79
C VAL A 231 15.82 -6.04 -12.96
N ASN A 232 16.70 -5.09 -13.23
CA ASN A 232 16.64 -4.26 -14.44
C ASN A 232 17.61 -4.83 -15.48
N PHE A 233 17.16 -4.98 -16.72
CA PHE A 233 17.98 -5.47 -17.84
C PHE A 233 17.99 -4.49 -19.00
N ASP A 234 19.05 -4.52 -19.80
CA ASP A 234 19.17 -3.76 -21.05
C ASP A 234 20.16 -4.45 -22.01
N GLY A 235 19.95 -4.30 -23.32
CA GLY A 235 20.81 -4.85 -24.35
C GLY A 235 21.38 -3.76 -25.28
N SER A 236 22.70 -3.56 -25.25
CA SER A 236 23.37 -2.61 -26.15
C SER A 236 24.03 -3.35 -27.33
N VAL A 237 23.76 -2.93 -28.57
CA VAL A 237 24.35 -3.52 -29.79
C VAL A 237 25.21 -2.48 -30.49
N HIS A 238 26.48 -2.79 -30.74
CA HIS A 238 27.39 -1.93 -31.49
C HIS A 238 27.52 -2.35 -32.97
N PRO A 239 27.90 -1.41 -33.86
CA PRO A 239 28.11 -1.70 -35.29
C PRO A 239 29.19 -2.76 -35.59
N ASN A 240 30.07 -3.03 -34.64
CA ASN A 240 31.18 -3.98 -34.76
C ASN A 240 30.79 -5.45 -34.47
N ASN A 241 29.49 -5.78 -34.49
CA ASN A 241 28.90 -7.09 -34.18
C ASN A 241 29.01 -7.53 -32.71
N TYR A 242 29.53 -6.69 -31.83
CA TYR A 242 29.52 -6.95 -30.40
C TYR A 242 28.30 -6.31 -29.77
N ALA A 243 27.74 -7.01 -28.82
CA ALA A 243 26.66 -6.52 -27.99
C ALA A 243 26.99 -6.76 -26.51
N GLY A 244 26.52 -5.87 -25.66
CA GLY A 244 26.63 -5.97 -24.22
C GLY A 244 25.28 -6.33 -23.63
N LEU A 245 25.29 -7.37 -22.80
CA LEU A 245 24.18 -7.71 -21.93
C LEU A 245 24.39 -7.00 -20.60
N GLY A 246 23.45 -6.16 -20.18
CA GLY A 246 23.52 -5.48 -18.90
C GLY A 246 22.38 -5.90 -17.99
N CYS A 247 22.69 -6.11 -16.70
CA CYS A 247 21.67 -6.19 -15.67
C CYS A 247 22.13 -5.57 -14.34
N THR A 248 21.15 -5.12 -13.56
CA THR A 248 21.33 -4.67 -12.17
C THR A 248 20.30 -5.32 -11.27
N ILE A 249 20.70 -5.61 -10.04
CA ILE A 249 19.85 -6.22 -9.00
C ILE A 249 19.81 -5.28 -7.81
N ARG A 250 18.61 -4.86 -7.42
CA ARG A 250 18.40 -3.87 -6.35
C ARG A 250 17.33 -4.32 -5.35
N ASN A 251 17.51 -3.94 -4.09
CA ASN A 251 16.59 -4.27 -3.00
C ASN A 251 15.57 -3.15 -2.74
N HIS A 252 14.66 -3.39 -1.79
CA HIS A 252 13.57 -2.49 -1.39
C HIS A 252 13.99 -1.12 -0.82
N THR A 253 15.27 -0.95 -0.47
CA THR A 253 15.83 0.35 -0.05
C THR A 253 16.41 1.14 -1.22
N GLY A 254 16.45 0.54 -2.43
CA GLY A 254 17.10 1.09 -3.62
C GLY A 254 18.59 0.79 -3.69
N GLU A 255 19.15 0.06 -2.72
CA GLU A 255 20.55 -0.36 -2.73
C GLU A 255 20.82 -1.35 -3.87
N LEU A 256 21.94 -1.13 -4.57
CA LEU A 256 22.48 -2.06 -5.55
C LEU A 256 23.14 -3.24 -4.85
N LEU A 257 22.65 -4.45 -5.12
CA LEU A 257 23.21 -5.70 -4.61
C LEU A 257 24.21 -6.30 -5.60
N ALA A 258 23.90 -6.23 -6.89
CA ALA A 258 24.78 -6.70 -7.96
C ALA A 258 24.56 -5.95 -9.27
N ALA A 259 25.59 -5.90 -10.10
CA ALA A 259 25.50 -5.49 -11.49
C ALA A 259 26.42 -6.38 -12.34
N SER A 260 25.96 -6.77 -13.52
CA SER A 260 26.71 -7.71 -14.35
C SER A 260 26.60 -7.36 -15.82
N GLY A 261 27.76 -7.38 -16.47
CA GLY A 261 27.91 -7.11 -17.88
C GLY A 261 28.53 -8.30 -18.60
N ALA A 262 27.91 -8.78 -19.68
CA ALA A 262 28.48 -9.83 -20.52
C ALA A 262 28.53 -9.40 -21.98
N ARG A 263 29.71 -9.53 -22.60
CA ARG A 263 29.93 -9.28 -24.02
C ARG A 263 29.55 -10.52 -24.83
N ILE A 264 28.72 -10.31 -25.84
CA ILE A 264 28.35 -11.35 -26.80
C ILE A 264 28.56 -10.85 -28.23
N GLN A 265 28.52 -11.77 -29.19
CA GLN A 265 28.36 -11.43 -30.59
C GLN A 265 26.87 -11.51 -30.95
N SER A 266 26.30 -10.39 -31.37
CA SER A 266 24.89 -10.28 -31.77
C SER A 266 24.69 -9.04 -32.62
N ARG A 267 23.75 -9.12 -33.56
CA ARG A 267 23.21 -7.97 -34.30
C ARG A 267 21.74 -7.71 -34.02
N SER A 268 21.09 -8.60 -33.27
CA SER A 268 19.66 -8.50 -32.99
C SER A 268 19.46 -7.79 -31.67
N VAL A 269 18.86 -6.60 -31.72
CA VAL A 269 18.53 -5.81 -30.52
C VAL A 269 17.58 -6.61 -29.63
N ASN A 270 16.45 -7.08 -30.17
CA ASN A 270 15.46 -7.86 -29.41
C ASN A 270 16.06 -9.12 -28.75
N MET A 271 16.92 -9.86 -29.45
CA MET A 271 17.56 -11.05 -28.87
C MET A 271 18.59 -10.69 -27.80
N THR A 272 19.24 -9.52 -27.94
CA THR A 272 20.19 -9.01 -26.94
C THR A 272 19.42 -8.64 -25.67
N GLU A 273 18.29 -7.94 -25.79
CA GLU A 273 17.39 -7.63 -24.67
C GLU A 273 16.93 -8.88 -23.91
N LEU A 274 16.43 -9.90 -24.64
CA LEU A 274 15.99 -11.14 -24.02
C LEU A 274 17.13 -11.90 -23.34
N ARG A 275 18.33 -11.87 -23.93
CA ARG A 275 19.52 -12.46 -23.30
C ARG A 275 19.96 -11.68 -22.07
N SER A 276 19.79 -10.36 -22.03
CA SER A 276 20.03 -9.53 -20.84
C SER A 276 19.04 -9.87 -19.73
N ALA A 277 17.76 -10.06 -20.06
CA ALA A 277 16.75 -10.52 -19.11
C ALA A 277 17.10 -11.91 -18.56
N LEU A 278 17.57 -12.83 -19.42
CA LEU A 278 18.03 -14.16 -19.00
C LEU A 278 19.23 -14.06 -18.06
N HIS A 279 20.20 -13.23 -18.40
CA HIS A 279 21.39 -12.98 -17.59
C HIS A 279 21.03 -12.45 -16.20
N GLY A 280 20.17 -11.43 -16.13
CA GLY A 280 19.71 -10.86 -14.87
C GLY A 280 18.86 -11.80 -14.02
N THR A 281 17.93 -12.54 -14.63
CA THR A 281 17.06 -13.49 -13.91
C THR A 281 17.81 -14.71 -13.42
N SER A 282 18.79 -15.21 -14.19
CA SER A 282 19.69 -16.27 -13.73
C SER A 282 20.49 -15.80 -12.53
N LEU A 283 20.97 -14.56 -12.56
CA LEU A 283 21.76 -14.00 -11.48
C LEU A 283 20.96 -13.73 -10.20
N ALA A 284 19.70 -13.34 -10.34
CA ALA A 284 18.80 -13.09 -9.21
C ALA A 284 18.64 -14.30 -8.29
N LYS A 285 18.90 -15.52 -8.80
CA LYS A 285 18.85 -16.76 -8.02
C LYS A 285 19.78 -16.75 -6.81
N ASP A 286 20.91 -16.04 -6.89
CA ASP A 286 21.88 -15.94 -5.81
C ASP A 286 21.42 -15.02 -4.66
N TYR A 287 20.27 -14.35 -4.81
CA TYR A 287 19.76 -13.32 -3.90
C TYR A 287 18.33 -13.60 -3.39
N LEU A 288 17.84 -14.84 -3.47
CA LEU A 288 16.43 -15.18 -3.23
C LEU A 288 16.02 -15.40 -1.77
N ASP A 289 16.97 -15.35 -0.83
CA ASP A 289 16.71 -15.69 0.57
C ASP A 289 15.59 -14.83 1.20
N ASN A 290 14.55 -15.50 1.71
CA ASN A 290 13.38 -14.91 2.38
C ASN A 290 12.60 -13.88 1.54
N LEU A 291 12.64 -13.99 0.20
CA LEU A 291 11.90 -13.10 -0.68
C LEU A 291 10.49 -13.62 -1.02
N ILE A 292 9.58 -12.67 -1.16
CA ILE A 292 8.21 -12.85 -1.64
C ILE A 292 8.19 -12.95 -3.17
N GLY A 293 9.03 -12.17 -3.85
CA GLY A 293 8.99 -12.05 -5.31
C GLY A 293 10.15 -11.29 -5.94
N VAL A 294 10.22 -11.35 -7.25
CA VAL A 294 11.17 -10.66 -8.12
C VAL A 294 10.39 -9.87 -9.17
N ILE A 295 10.74 -8.59 -9.33
CA ILE A 295 10.26 -7.74 -10.41
C ILE A 295 11.34 -7.72 -11.49
N VAL A 296 10.98 -8.04 -12.73
CA VAL A 296 11.86 -7.98 -13.90
C VAL A 296 11.43 -6.79 -14.77
N GLU A 297 12.36 -5.85 -14.97
CA GLU A 297 12.13 -4.56 -15.61
C GLU A 297 13.05 -4.34 -16.80
N GLY A 298 12.50 -3.76 -17.88
CA GLY A 298 13.24 -3.30 -19.05
C GLY A 298 12.43 -2.25 -19.81
N ASP A 299 13.06 -1.54 -20.73
CA ASP A 299 12.45 -0.46 -21.52
C ASP A 299 12.03 -0.90 -22.94
N SER A 300 12.39 -2.12 -23.34
CA SER A 300 12.02 -2.69 -24.65
C SER A 300 10.62 -3.32 -24.66
N ASP A 301 9.67 -2.67 -25.35
CA ASP A 301 8.30 -3.18 -25.60
C ASP A 301 8.29 -4.65 -26.06
N SER A 302 9.17 -4.98 -27.02
CA SER A 302 9.21 -6.30 -27.64
C SER A 302 9.72 -7.37 -26.67
N ALA A 303 10.72 -7.04 -25.85
CA ALA A 303 11.25 -7.94 -24.83
C ALA A 303 10.23 -8.15 -23.70
N ILE A 304 9.58 -7.08 -23.24
CA ILE A 304 8.53 -7.16 -22.22
C ILE A 304 7.33 -7.98 -22.70
N ALA A 305 6.87 -7.78 -23.94
CA ALA A 305 5.81 -8.59 -24.53
C ALA A 305 6.19 -10.08 -24.61
N ALA A 306 7.43 -10.38 -25.01
CA ALA A 306 7.94 -11.75 -25.07
C ALA A 306 8.04 -12.39 -23.67
N LEU A 307 8.52 -11.67 -22.65
CA LEU A 307 8.58 -12.18 -21.27
C LEU A 307 7.18 -12.49 -20.72
N ASN A 308 6.18 -11.64 -20.97
CA ASN A 308 4.80 -11.90 -20.56
C ASN A 308 4.20 -13.13 -21.26
N ARG A 309 4.52 -13.31 -22.55
CA ARG A 309 4.13 -14.49 -23.33
C ARG A 309 4.79 -15.77 -22.77
N ILE A 310 6.07 -15.69 -22.41
CA ILE A 310 6.82 -16.79 -21.76
C ILE A 310 6.18 -17.17 -20.42
N LEU A 311 5.84 -16.20 -19.56
CA LEU A 311 5.14 -16.46 -18.29
C LEU A 311 3.78 -17.12 -18.49
N SER A 312 3.10 -16.83 -19.60
CA SER A 312 1.82 -17.44 -19.97
C SER A 312 1.97 -18.85 -20.55
N GLY A 313 3.19 -19.38 -20.63
CA GLY A 313 3.48 -20.74 -21.11
C GLY A 313 3.72 -20.83 -22.62
N PHE A 314 3.78 -19.72 -23.34
CA PHE A 314 4.00 -19.70 -24.79
C PHE A 314 5.42 -19.25 -25.10
N TYR A 315 6.28 -20.17 -25.54
CA TYR A 315 7.67 -19.86 -25.91
C TYR A 315 8.19 -20.86 -26.94
N ASP A 316 9.09 -20.38 -27.80
CA ASP A 316 9.76 -21.18 -28.81
C ASP A 316 11.23 -20.74 -28.91
N GLY A 317 12.13 -21.71 -29.10
CA GLY A 317 13.57 -21.47 -29.18
C GLY A 317 14.31 -21.54 -27.84
N GLU A 318 15.64 -21.60 -27.97
CA GLU A 318 16.54 -21.95 -26.88
C GLU A 318 16.58 -20.91 -25.75
N VAL A 319 16.65 -19.61 -26.11
CA VAL A 319 16.73 -18.51 -25.13
C VAL A 319 15.43 -18.41 -24.34
N GLU A 320 14.28 -18.49 -25.01
CA GLU A 320 12.97 -18.41 -24.35
C GLU A 320 12.72 -19.61 -23.44
N THR A 321 13.19 -20.81 -23.83
CA THR A 321 13.11 -22.01 -22.99
C THR A 321 13.95 -21.85 -21.71
N LYS A 322 15.16 -21.30 -21.82
CA LYS A 322 16.01 -21.01 -20.64
C LYS A 322 15.40 -19.93 -19.75
N LEU A 323 14.82 -18.89 -20.34
CA LEU A 323 14.06 -17.86 -19.62
C LEU A 323 12.88 -18.47 -18.88
N ALA A 324 12.07 -19.29 -19.55
CA ALA A 324 10.93 -19.96 -18.94
C ALA A 324 11.35 -20.80 -17.72
N SER A 325 12.45 -21.54 -17.84
CA SER A 325 13.03 -22.28 -16.72
C SER A 325 13.47 -21.35 -15.58
N CYS A 326 14.22 -20.29 -15.89
CA CYS A 326 14.68 -19.35 -14.87
C CYS A 326 13.52 -18.68 -14.13
N LEU A 327 12.51 -18.19 -14.87
CA LEU A 327 11.35 -17.51 -14.30
C LEU A 327 10.50 -18.43 -13.41
N LYS A 328 10.44 -19.74 -13.71
CA LYS A 328 9.75 -20.74 -12.86
C LYS A 328 10.47 -21.02 -11.54
N ASP A 329 11.80 -20.88 -11.52
CA ASP A 329 12.62 -21.09 -10.32
C ASP A 329 12.61 -19.87 -9.38
N LEU A 330 12.15 -18.71 -9.86
CA LEU A 330 11.94 -17.53 -9.03
C LEU A 330 10.66 -17.71 -8.20
N PRO A 331 10.51 -17.00 -7.06
CA PRO A 331 9.28 -17.00 -6.25
C PRO A 331 8.11 -16.35 -7.02
N LYS A 332 7.50 -15.26 -6.54
CA LYS A 332 6.54 -14.53 -7.38
C LYS A 332 7.28 -13.71 -8.43
N VAL A 333 6.86 -13.76 -9.69
CA VAL A 333 7.44 -12.94 -10.76
C VAL A 333 6.44 -11.87 -11.18
N ALA A 334 6.91 -10.63 -11.29
CA ALA A 334 6.19 -9.55 -11.96
C ALA A 334 7.07 -8.99 -13.08
N ILE A 335 6.49 -8.73 -14.25
CA ILE A 335 7.19 -8.10 -15.38
C ILE A 335 6.67 -6.67 -15.53
N SER A 336 7.59 -5.73 -15.72
CA SER A 336 7.29 -4.31 -15.79
C SER A 336 8.06 -3.66 -16.93
N GLN A 337 7.36 -2.85 -17.72
CA GLN A 337 8.00 -1.92 -18.64
C GLN A 337 8.25 -0.59 -17.93
N ILE A 338 9.40 0.02 -18.18
CA ILE A 338 9.79 1.33 -17.65
C ILE A 338 10.33 2.25 -18.75
N ASP A 339 10.36 3.55 -18.49
CA ASP A 339 11.02 4.51 -19.38
C ASP A 339 12.54 4.30 -19.40
N ARG A 340 13.17 4.54 -20.55
CA ARG A 340 14.62 4.38 -20.73
C ARG A 340 15.45 5.19 -19.72
N ARG A 341 14.97 6.35 -19.25
CA ARG A 341 15.67 7.14 -18.22
C ARG A 341 15.66 6.42 -16.88
N ALA A 342 14.55 5.77 -16.52
CA ALA A 342 14.46 4.94 -15.34
C ALA A 342 15.29 3.65 -15.47
N ASN A 343 15.57 3.19 -16.70
CA ASN A 343 16.45 2.04 -16.96
C ASN A 343 17.94 2.40 -17.12
N SER A 344 18.34 3.65 -16.86
CA SER A 344 19.68 4.15 -17.18
C SER A 344 20.83 3.39 -16.51
N ALA A 345 20.61 2.78 -15.34
CA ALA A 345 21.62 1.94 -14.69
C ALA A 345 21.91 0.67 -15.50
N ALA A 346 20.87 -0.01 -16.00
CA ALA A 346 21.03 -1.20 -16.83
C ALA A 346 21.62 -0.85 -18.20
N ASP A 347 21.18 0.25 -18.82
CA ASP A 347 21.74 0.77 -20.08
C ASP A 347 23.24 1.10 -19.95
N TYR A 348 23.64 1.73 -18.84
CA TYR A 348 25.06 1.97 -18.58
C TYR A 348 25.87 0.66 -18.48
N VAL A 349 25.34 -0.32 -17.75
CA VAL A 349 25.98 -1.63 -17.57
C VAL A 349 26.09 -2.36 -18.92
N ALA A 350 25.03 -2.34 -19.73
CA ALA A 350 25.02 -2.96 -21.06
C ALA A 350 26.04 -2.30 -22.00
N ASN A 351 26.08 -0.96 -22.05
CA ASN A 351 27.06 -0.23 -22.86
C ASN A 351 28.50 -0.50 -22.42
N MET A 352 28.76 -0.58 -21.12
CA MET A 352 30.10 -0.93 -20.61
C MET A 352 30.49 -2.37 -21.00
N ALA A 353 29.53 -3.29 -21.02
CA ALA A 353 29.73 -4.69 -21.36
C ALA A 353 30.13 -4.93 -22.82
N CYS A 354 29.84 -3.98 -23.72
CA CYS A 354 30.26 -4.04 -25.12
C CYS A 354 31.79 -4.13 -25.30
N SER A 355 32.55 -3.66 -24.31
CA SER A 355 34.02 -3.72 -24.33
C SER A 355 34.57 -4.99 -23.67
N SER A 356 34.02 -5.37 -22.50
CA SER A 356 34.49 -6.51 -21.72
C SER A 356 33.42 -7.03 -20.76
N ASN A 357 33.51 -8.30 -20.39
CA ASN A 357 32.70 -8.86 -19.30
C ASN A 357 33.12 -8.23 -17.97
N PHE A 358 32.16 -7.99 -17.09
CA PHE A 358 32.45 -7.55 -15.73
C PHE A 358 31.36 -8.00 -14.77
N TRP A 359 31.73 -8.02 -13.49
CA TRP A 359 30.88 -8.34 -12.37
C TRP A 359 31.10 -7.31 -11.28
N TRP A 360 30.03 -6.86 -10.66
CA TRP A 360 30.05 -6.05 -9.46
C TRP A 360 29.10 -6.65 -8.43
N GLU A 361 29.57 -6.72 -7.19
CA GLU A 361 28.77 -7.10 -6.03
C GLU A 361 28.93 -6.07 -4.91
N ARG A 362 27.97 -6.08 -4.00
CA ARG A 362 27.95 -5.23 -2.81
C ARG A 362 29.31 -5.26 -2.08
N GLY A 363 29.89 -4.07 -1.90
CA GLY A 363 31.20 -3.89 -1.25
C GLY A 363 32.36 -3.65 -2.21
N MET A 364 32.17 -3.91 -3.51
CA MET A 364 33.14 -3.52 -4.54
C MET A 364 33.01 -2.02 -4.89
N PRO A 365 34.11 -1.36 -5.31
CA PRO A 365 34.04 0.02 -5.78
C PRO A 365 33.22 0.13 -7.07
N LEU A 366 32.29 1.09 -7.11
CA LEU A 366 31.53 1.43 -8.32
C LEU A 366 32.30 2.43 -9.18
N THR A 367 32.02 2.41 -10.49
CA THR A 367 32.44 3.52 -11.35
C THR A 367 31.72 4.80 -10.91
N GLN A 368 32.38 5.96 -11.08
CA GLN A 368 31.79 7.25 -10.71
C GLN A 368 30.47 7.50 -11.46
N ALA A 369 30.38 7.06 -12.72
CA ALA A 369 29.18 7.19 -13.54
C ALA A 369 28.03 6.33 -13.01
N LEU A 370 28.27 5.05 -12.69
CA LEU A 370 27.22 4.19 -12.13
C LEU A 370 26.77 4.67 -10.75
N SER A 371 27.71 5.10 -9.89
CA SER A 371 27.38 5.70 -8.60
C SER A 371 26.51 6.96 -8.75
N PHE A 372 26.80 7.80 -9.74
CA PHE A 372 26.00 8.99 -10.03
C PHE A 372 24.58 8.65 -10.51
N ILE A 373 24.44 7.67 -11.41
CA ILE A 373 23.13 7.18 -11.86
C ILE A 373 22.32 6.67 -10.67
N LEU A 374 22.89 5.78 -9.87
CA LEU A 374 22.22 5.21 -8.69
C LEU A 374 21.85 6.27 -7.65
N SER A 375 22.62 7.36 -7.55
CA SER A 375 22.31 8.49 -6.66
C SER A 375 21.13 9.32 -7.14
N LYS A 376 20.84 9.34 -8.45
CA LYS A 376 19.68 10.00 -9.03
C LYS A 376 18.44 9.13 -8.98
N ASP A 377 18.61 7.82 -9.06
CA ASP A 377 17.55 6.88 -8.76
C ASP A 377 17.06 7.12 -7.34
N CYS A 378 15.75 7.14 -7.14
CA CYS A 378 15.10 7.49 -5.86
C CYS A 378 15.29 8.95 -5.39
N SER A 379 16.07 9.82 -6.06
CA SER A 379 16.25 11.21 -5.63
C SER A 379 15.05 12.09 -5.97
N PRO A 380 14.64 13.02 -5.09
CA PRO A 380 13.73 14.10 -5.47
C PRO A 380 14.45 14.97 -6.52
N LEU A 381 13.78 15.23 -7.65
CA LEU A 381 14.04 16.46 -8.39
C LEU A 381 13.43 17.62 -7.60
#